data_AF-A0A8D2ELM2-F1
#
_entry.id   AF-A0A8D2ELM2-F1
#
_cell.length_a   1.000
_cell.length_b   1.000
_cell.length_c   1.000
_cell.angle_alpha   90.00
_cell.angle_beta   90.00
_cell.angle_gamma   90.00
#
_symmetry.space_group_name_H-M   'P 1'
#
loop_
_entity.id
_entity.type
_entity.pdbx_description
1 polymer ?
#
loop_
_entity_poly.entity_id
_entity_poly.type
_entity_poly.pdbx_seq_one_letter_code
_entity_poly.pdbx_strand_id
1 'polypeptide(L)'
;MVCACLIATEIFLTAEESLYYFGERRTDKTNGTKYQGVETPSQNRYVGYFAQVKHSYNWNLPPRKTLFIKRFVIYSIHGDGYDLKVQIVMKKKIVFSCTSLNNCRVFHDTETDRVIIDVFNCPPLYDDVKVQVSSSDFPKYYHNYPFFFWFNTSLIQNNRLCLQRNELDNLHKEKTWKMYQPQYAVETYFDEK
;
A
#
# COMPACT_ATOMS: atom_id res chain seq x y z
N MET A 1 -11.04 -10.14 8.45
CA MET A 1 -11.97 -11.23 8.09
C MET A 1 -13.42 -10.92 8.45
N VAL A 2 -13.74 -10.47 9.67
CA VAL A 2 -15.12 -10.12 10.06
C VAL A 2 -15.82 -9.22 9.03
N CYS A 3 -15.15 -8.15 8.58
CA CYS A 3 -15.73 -7.24 7.58
C CYS A 3 -16.06 -7.94 6.25
N ALA A 4 -15.18 -8.82 5.77
CA ALA A 4 -15.45 -9.62 4.59
C ALA A 4 -16.66 -10.56 4.81
N CYS A 5 -16.80 -11.14 6.00
CA CYS A 5 -17.98 -11.97 6.32
C CYS A 5 -19.27 -11.14 6.32
N LEU A 6 -19.27 -9.93 6.89
CA LEU A 6 -20.45 -9.05 6.89
C LEU A 6 -20.88 -8.68 5.45
N ILE A 7 -19.90 -8.46 4.57
CA ILE A 7 -20.16 -8.25 3.14
C ILE A 7 -20.67 -9.54 2.50
N ALA A 8 -20.06 -10.69 2.81
CA ALA A 8 -20.45 -11.99 2.26
C ALA A 8 -21.92 -12.33 2.58
N THR A 9 -22.35 -12.03 3.80
CA THR A 9 -23.72 -12.27 4.29
C THR A 9 -24.69 -11.12 3.97
N GLU A 10 -24.31 -10.18 3.12
CA GLU A 10 -25.16 -9.06 2.66
C GLU A 10 -25.66 -8.12 3.77
N ILE A 11 -24.99 -8.12 4.92
CA ILE A 11 -25.27 -7.12 5.98
C ILE A 11 -24.82 -5.73 5.52
N PHE A 12 -23.72 -5.67 4.79
CA PHE A 12 -23.23 -4.45 4.14
C PHE A 12 -22.90 -4.73 2.68
N LEU A 13 -23.10 -3.73 1.83
CA LEU A 13 -22.75 -3.80 0.41
C LEU A 13 -21.34 -3.27 0.14
N THR A 14 -20.87 -2.34 0.98
CA THR A 14 -19.58 -1.68 0.77
C THR A 14 -18.56 -2.06 1.84
N ALA A 15 -17.28 -2.00 1.44
CA ALA A 15 -16.18 -2.14 2.38
C ALA A 15 -16.17 -1.05 3.46
N GLU A 16 -16.53 0.19 3.08
CA GLU A 16 -16.56 1.33 3.98
C GLU A 16 -17.57 1.13 5.12
N GLU A 17 -18.82 0.81 4.81
CA GLU A 17 -19.86 0.55 5.82
C GLU A 17 -19.46 -0.61 6.74
N SER A 18 -18.93 -1.68 6.16
CA SER A 18 -18.52 -2.85 6.94
C SER A 18 -17.34 -2.55 7.88
N LEU A 19 -16.35 -1.79 7.40
CA LEU A 19 -15.19 -1.38 8.19
C LEU A 19 -15.61 -0.41 9.30
N TYR A 20 -16.48 0.55 8.99
CA TYR A 20 -17.02 1.50 9.96
C TYR A 20 -17.79 0.78 11.06
N TYR A 21 -18.74 -0.09 10.70
CA TYR A 21 -19.53 -0.87 11.66
C TYR A 21 -18.64 -1.73 12.57
N PHE A 22 -17.68 -2.46 11.99
CA PHE A 22 -16.75 -3.27 12.77
C PHE A 22 -15.91 -2.41 13.72
N GLY A 23 -15.42 -1.27 13.25
CA GLY A 23 -14.65 -0.32 14.05
C GLY A 23 -15.42 0.20 15.26
N GLU A 24 -16.68 0.61 15.06
CA GLU A 24 -17.56 1.10 16.13
C GLU A 24 -17.91 0.02 17.15
N ARG A 25 -18.14 -1.22 16.70
CA ARG A 25 -18.47 -2.35 17.61
C ARG A 25 -17.27 -2.89 18.36
N ARG A 26 -16.08 -2.83 17.76
CA ARG A 26 -14.87 -3.40 18.35
C ARG A 26 -14.16 -2.43 19.29
N THR A 27 -14.25 -1.13 19.02
CA THR A 27 -13.59 -0.09 19.80
C THR A 27 -14.44 0.24 21.03
N ASP A 28 -13.98 -0.22 22.19
CA ASP A 28 -14.54 0.22 23.45
C ASP A 28 -14.10 1.67 23.75
N LYS A 29 -15.02 2.61 23.54
CA LYS A 29 -14.80 4.05 23.79
C LYS A 29 -14.81 4.41 25.28
N THR A 30 -15.12 3.47 26.18
CA THR A 30 -15.20 3.71 27.64
C THR A 30 -13.85 3.55 28.34
N ASN A 31 -12.98 2.66 27.84
CA ASN A 31 -11.69 2.33 28.45
C ASN A 31 -10.47 2.94 27.70
N GLY A 32 -10.71 3.80 26.69
CA GLY A 32 -9.68 4.54 25.98
C GLY A 32 -10.14 5.07 24.61
N THR A 33 -9.34 5.94 24.00
CA THR A 33 -9.59 6.53 22.67
C THR A 33 -8.94 5.76 21.51
N LYS A 34 -8.21 4.67 21.81
CA LYS A 34 -7.45 3.92 20.82
C LYS A 34 -8.40 3.09 19.95
N TYR A 35 -8.47 3.40 18.66
CA TYR A 35 -9.21 2.62 17.68
C TYR A 35 -8.75 1.15 17.67
N GLN A 36 -9.72 0.22 17.75
CA GLN A 36 -9.48 -1.23 17.81
C GLN A 36 -10.08 -1.99 16.61
N GLY A 37 -10.51 -1.26 15.57
CA GLY A 37 -11.01 -1.85 14.32
C GLY A 37 -9.88 -2.40 13.46
N VAL A 38 -9.99 -2.23 12.14
CA VAL A 38 -8.94 -2.69 11.22
C VAL A 38 -7.69 -1.82 11.35
N GLU A 39 -6.54 -2.45 11.57
CA GLU A 39 -5.33 -1.77 12.05
C GLU A 39 -4.46 -1.15 10.95
N THR A 40 -4.62 -1.59 9.70
CA THR A 40 -3.74 -1.15 8.60
C THR A 40 -4.52 -0.84 7.32
N PRO A 41 -4.14 0.20 6.56
CA PRO A 41 -4.73 0.50 5.26
C PRO A 41 -4.70 -0.64 4.26
N SER A 42 -3.65 -1.48 4.25
CA SER A 42 -3.64 -2.67 3.41
C SER A 42 -4.74 -3.67 3.78
N GLN A 43 -5.06 -3.85 5.06
CA GLN A 43 -6.22 -4.68 5.43
C GLN A 43 -7.53 -4.06 4.93
N ASN A 44 -7.71 -2.73 5.02
CA ASN A 44 -8.87 -2.03 4.47
C ASN A 44 -9.00 -2.26 2.96
N ARG A 45 -7.88 -2.10 2.24
CA ARG A 45 -7.80 -2.36 0.78
C ARG A 45 -8.26 -3.77 0.43
N TYR A 46 -7.85 -4.78 1.21
CA TYR A 46 -8.25 -6.17 0.97
C TYR A 46 -9.72 -6.46 1.29
N VAL A 47 -10.36 -5.70 2.20
CA VAL A 47 -11.82 -5.72 2.36
C VAL A 47 -12.49 -5.13 1.11
N GLY A 48 -11.94 -4.03 0.57
CA GLY A 48 -12.37 -3.46 -0.71
C GLY A 48 -12.23 -4.44 -1.88
N TYR A 49 -11.10 -5.14 -1.97
CA TYR A 49 -10.87 -6.19 -2.97
C TYR A 49 -11.88 -7.33 -2.83
N PHE A 50 -12.19 -7.76 -1.61
CA PHE A 50 -13.22 -8.77 -1.39
C PHE A 50 -14.61 -8.31 -1.87
N ALA A 51 -14.97 -7.05 -1.60
CA ALA A 51 -16.23 -6.48 -2.10
C ALA A 51 -16.27 -6.50 -3.65
N GLN A 52 -15.16 -6.17 -4.33
CA GLN A 52 -15.07 -6.29 -5.79
C GLN A 52 -15.19 -7.74 -6.27
N VAL A 53 -14.52 -8.69 -5.62
CA VAL A 53 -14.63 -10.12 -5.95
C VAL A 53 -16.09 -10.58 -5.88
N LYS A 54 -16.81 -10.20 -4.83
CA LYS A 54 -18.23 -10.52 -4.68
C LYS A 54 -19.09 -9.86 -5.77
N HIS A 55 -19.00 -8.54 -5.91
CA HIS A 55 -19.97 -7.75 -6.66
C HIS A 55 -19.63 -7.55 -8.14
N SER A 56 -18.35 -7.44 -8.48
CA SER A 56 -17.88 -7.20 -9.85
C SER A 56 -17.44 -8.48 -10.56
N TYR A 57 -16.95 -9.47 -9.81
CA TYR A 57 -16.47 -10.75 -10.36
C TYR A 57 -17.39 -11.93 -10.01
N ASN A 58 -18.57 -11.68 -9.44
CA ASN A 58 -19.56 -12.70 -9.08
C ASN A 58 -18.96 -13.89 -8.33
N TRP A 59 -18.21 -13.60 -7.25
CA TRP A 59 -17.48 -14.57 -6.42
C TRP A 59 -16.30 -15.29 -7.07
N ASN A 60 -15.99 -14.98 -8.33
CA ASN A 60 -14.82 -15.53 -9.00
C ASN A 60 -13.59 -14.66 -8.73
N LEU A 61 -12.42 -15.28 -8.67
CA LEU A 61 -11.18 -14.53 -8.61
C LEU A 61 -11.00 -13.72 -9.90
N PRO A 62 -10.52 -12.46 -9.81
CA PRO A 62 -10.21 -11.67 -10.98
C PRO A 62 -9.14 -12.38 -11.83
N PRO A 63 -9.19 -12.27 -13.17
CA PRO A 63 -8.18 -12.86 -14.05
C PRO A 63 -6.77 -12.41 -13.63
N ARG A 64 -5.85 -13.37 -13.55
CA ARG A 64 -4.49 -13.11 -13.10
C ARG A 64 -3.77 -12.17 -14.06
N LYS A 65 -3.28 -11.05 -13.54
CA LYS A 65 -2.41 -10.12 -14.29
C LYS A 65 -0.96 -10.33 -13.87
N THR A 66 -0.07 -10.34 -14.86
CA THR A 66 1.37 -10.33 -14.64
C THR A 66 1.92 -8.96 -15.01
N LEU A 67 2.56 -8.28 -14.06
CA LEU A 67 3.00 -6.89 -14.21
C LEU A 67 4.49 -6.75 -13.86
N PHE A 68 5.15 -5.78 -14.49
CA PHE A 68 6.49 -5.33 -14.11
C PHE A 68 6.37 -3.95 -13.46
N ILE A 69 7.05 -3.71 -12.34
CA ILE A 69 7.14 -2.36 -11.80
C ILE A 69 8.22 -1.60 -12.56
N LYS A 70 7.84 -0.47 -13.14
CA LYS A 70 8.72 0.41 -13.92
C LYS A 70 9.23 1.59 -13.10
N ARG A 71 8.36 2.16 -12.27
CA ARG A 71 8.66 3.42 -11.58
C ARG A 71 7.85 3.55 -10.30
N PHE A 72 8.48 4.11 -9.28
CA PHE A 72 7.81 4.73 -8.15
C PHE A 72 7.93 6.25 -8.24
N VAL A 73 6.89 6.97 -7.87
CA VAL A 73 6.93 8.42 -7.64
C VAL A 73 6.46 8.66 -6.21
N ILE A 74 7.31 9.27 -5.40
CA ILE A 74 7.02 9.63 -4.01
C ILE A 74 6.85 11.14 -3.97
N TYR A 75 5.71 11.60 -3.47
CA TYR A 75 5.37 13.00 -3.35
C TYR A 75 5.64 13.50 -1.93
N SER A 76 6.09 14.75 -1.80
CA SER A 76 6.26 15.44 -0.53
C SER A 76 7.11 14.71 0.49
N ILE A 77 8.22 14.14 0.03
CA ILE A 77 9.22 13.48 0.87
C ILE A 77 10.23 14.51 1.39
N HIS A 78 10.50 14.46 2.69
CA HIS A 78 11.61 15.22 3.27
C HIS A 78 12.94 14.51 2.96
N GLY A 79 13.66 14.98 1.95
CA GLY A 79 14.94 14.43 1.52
C GLY A 79 14.97 14.17 0.02
N ASP A 80 16.12 13.74 -0.50
CA ASP A 80 16.32 13.46 -1.93
C ASP A 80 15.98 12.02 -2.34
N GLY A 81 15.69 11.16 -1.35
CA GLY A 81 15.33 9.77 -1.51
C GLY A 81 16.46 8.83 -1.94
N TYR A 82 17.73 9.29 -1.95
CA TYR A 82 18.87 8.45 -2.32
C TYR A 82 19.18 7.35 -1.29
N ASP A 83 18.78 7.57 -0.04
CA ASP A 83 18.90 6.62 1.06
C ASP A 83 17.80 5.53 1.06
N LEU A 84 16.78 5.69 0.19
CA LEU A 84 15.67 4.75 0.09
C LEU A 84 16.13 3.40 -0.47
N LYS A 85 15.71 2.35 0.20
CA LYS A 85 15.76 0.97 -0.26
C LYS A 85 14.35 0.41 -0.37
N VAL A 86 14.00 -0.04 -1.57
CA VAL A 86 12.72 -0.68 -1.87
C VAL A 86 12.91 -2.19 -2.00
N GLN A 87 12.10 -2.96 -1.27
CA GLN A 87 12.04 -4.41 -1.38
C GLN A 87 10.64 -4.86 -1.79
N ILE A 88 10.57 -5.81 -2.72
CA ILE A 88 9.32 -6.38 -3.19
C ILE A 88 9.24 -7.82 -2.71
N VAL A 89 8.15 -8.14 -2.02
CA VAL A 89 7.86 -9.49 -1.52
C VAL A 89 6.65 -10.04 -2.27
N MET A 90 6.82 -11.23 -2.85
CA MET A 90 5.76 -11.99 -3.51
C MET A 90 5.88 -13.44 -3.05
N LYS A 91 4.75 -14.12 -2.79
CA LYS A 91 4.75 -15.48 -2.21
C LYS A 91 5.61 -15.63 -0.95
N LYS A 92 5.58 -14.61 -0.07
CA LYS A 92 6.33 -14.56 1.20
C LYS A 92 7.86 -14.60 1.03
N LYS A 93 8.39 -14.34 -0.18
CA LYS A 93 9.83 -14.23 -0.44
C LYS A 93 10.15 -12.85 -1.00
N ILE A 94 11.29 -12.29 -0.61
CA ILE A 94 11.83 -11.09 -1.29
C ILE A 94 12.24 -11.54 -2.69
N VAL A 95 11.54 -11.04 -3.70
CA VAL A 95 11.79 -11.36 -5.12
C VAL A 95 12.61 -10.28 -5.81
N PHE A 96 12.65 -9.08 -5.23
CA PHE A 96 13.40 -7.97 -5.78
C PHE A 96 13.81 -6.99 -4.67
N SER A 97 14.95 -6.32 -4.89
CA SER A 97 15.44 -5.24 -4.04
C SER A 97 16.14 -4.21 -4.92
N CYS A 98 15.90 -2.93 -4.66
CA CYS A 98 16.65 -1.86 -5.29
C CYS A 98 17.01 -0.74 -4.31
N THR A 99 18.08 -0.04 -4.67
CA THR A 99 18.63 1.16 -4.02
C THR A 99 19.09 2.12 -5.10
N SER A 100 19.48 3.34 -4.73
CA SER A 100 20.09 4.31 -5.66
C SER A 100 21.35 3.79 -6.39
N LEU A 101 22.01 2.77 -5.85
CA LEU A 101 23.22 2.15 -6.41
C LEU A 101 22.96 0.87 -7.20
N ASN A 102 21.76 0.28 -7.11
CA ASN A 102 21.49 -1.02 -7.71
C ASN A 102 20.02 -1.20 -8.10
N ASN A 103 19.78 -1.69 -9.31
CA ASN A 103 18.46 -1.95 -9.90
C ASN A 103 17.48 -0.76 -9.94
N CYS A 104 17.89 0.43 -9.51
CA CYS A 104 17.07 1.63 -9.56
C CYS A 104 17.92 2.87 -9.88
N ARG A 105 17.27 3.89 -10.42
CA ARG A 105 17.84 5.24 -10.60
C ARG A 105 16.89 6.24 -9.96
N VAL A 106 17.44 7.05 -9.07
CA VAL A 106 16.68 8.00 -8.25
C VAL A 106 16.89 9.41 -8.80
N PHE A 107 15.80 10.15 -8.97
CA PHE A 107 15.79 11.55 -9.37
C PHE A 107 14.95 12.33 -8.37
N HIS A 108 15.50 13.43 -7.87
CA HIS A 108 14.78 14.36 -7.00
C HIS A 108 14.38 15.58 -7.82
N ASP A 109 13.08 15.71 -8.10
CA ASP A 109 12.47 16.89 -8.70
C ASP A 109 12.08 17.86 -7.59
N THR A 110 12.97 18.82 -7.34
CA THR A 110 12.78 19.86 -6.32
C THR A 110 11.70 20.88 -6.67
N GLU A 111 11.35 21.02 -7.95
CA GLU A 111 10.33 21.98 -8.38
C GLU A 111 8.93 21.47 -8.02
N THR A 112 8.70 20.18 -8.19
CA THR A 112 7.40 19.55 -7.89
C THR A 112 7.36 18.76 -6.58
N ASP A 113 8.47 18.78 -5.82
CA ASP A 113 8.64 18.10 -4.53
C ASP A 113 8.38 16.58 -4.64
N ARG A 114 9.10 15.94 -5.59
CA ARG A 114 8.93 14.53 -5.93
C ARG A 114 10.26 13.80 -6.02
N VAL A 115 10.27 12.58 -5.50
CA VAL A 115 11.33 11.60 -5.78
C VAL A 115 10.80 10.57 -6.77
N ILE A 116 11.48 10.45 -7.91
CA ILE A 116 11.18 9.50 -8.97
C ILE A 116 12.22 8.38 -8.90
N ILE A 117 11.76 7.14 -8.73
CA ILE A 117 12.61 5.95 -8.68
C ILE A 117 12.28 5.10 -9.90
N ASP A 118 13.12 5.18 -10.93
CA ASP A 118 13.06 4.28 -12.08
C ASP A 118 13.61 2.91 -11.66
N VAL A 119 12.88 1.86 -11.98
CA VAL A 119 13.18 0.47 -11.57
C VAL A 119 13.62 -0.33 -12.78
N PHE A 120 14.72 -1.05 -12.64
CA PHE A 120 15.28 -1.93 -13.67
C PHE A 120 15.32 -3.37 -13.18
N ASN A 121 15.23 -4.32 -14.10
CA ASN A 121 15.35 -5.75 -13.82
C ASN A 121 14.35 -6.28 -12.76
N CYS A 122 13.19 -5.62 -12.61
CA CYS A 122 12.13 -6.13 -11.77
C CYS A 122 11.59 -7.44 -12.38
N PRO A 123 11.49 -8.54 -11.64
CA PRO A 123 10.89 -9.76 -12.16
C PRO A 123 9.39 -9.58 -12.39
N PRO A 124 8.75 -10.41 -13.22
CA PRO A 124 7.30 -10.38 -13.39
C PRO A 124 6.61 -10.70 -12.05
N LEU A 125 5.70 -9.82 -11.64
CA LEU A 125 4.94 -9.90 -10.41
C LEU A 125 3.50 -10.31 -10.71
N TYR A 126 2.88 -11.03 -9.77
CA TYR A 126 1.51 -11.51 -9.88
C TYR A 126 0.92 -11.84 -8.50
N ASP A 127 -0.40 -12.02 -8.44
CA ASP A 127 -1.18 -12.21 -7.21
C ASP A 127 -0.92 -11.07 -6.21
N ASP A 128 -0.70 -11.41 -4.93
CA ASP A 128 -0.43 -10.48 -3.83
C ASP A 128 1.04 -10.10 -3.75
N VAL A 129 1.28 -8.78 -3.77
CA VAL A 129 2.60 -8.17 -3.73
C VAL A 129 2.66 -7.20 -2.55
N LYS A 130 3.74 -7.28 -1.77
CA LYS A 130 4.09 -6.28 -0.76
C LYS A 130 5.27 -5.46 -1.24
N VAL A 131 5.17 -4.14 -1.12
CA VAL A 131 6.29 -3.22 -1.28
C VAL A 131 6.68 -2.70 0.09
N GLN A 132 7.96 -2.82 0.42
CA GLN A 132 8.55 -2.36 1.68
C GLN A 132 9.58 -1.28 1.38
N VAL A 133 9.43 -0.12 2.01
CA VAL A 133 10.36 0.99 1.86
C VAL A 133 11.12 1.16 3.17
N SER A 134 12.45 1.23 3.06
CA SER A 134 13.37 1.40 4.18
C SER A 134 14.33 2.56 3.89
N SER A 135 14.81 3.19 4.94
CA SER A 135 15.73 4.33 4.87
C SER A 135 16.48 4.43 6.20
N SER A 136 17.67 5.04 6.18
CA SER A 136 18.44 5.36 7.39
C SER A 136 17.88 6.58 8.11
N ASP A 137 17.26 7.48 7.36
CA ASP A 137 16.88 8.81 7.82
C ASP A 137 15.46 8.82 8.41
N PHE A 138 14.66 7.80 8.10
CA PHE A 138 13.30 7.65 8.59
C PHE A 138 13.17 6.63 9.74
N PRO A 139 12.45 6.96 10.84
CA PRO A 139 12.16 6.04 11.92
C PRO A 139 11.39 4.81 11.44
N LYS A 140 11.68 3.67 12.07
CA LYS A 140 11.01 2.41 11.82
C LYS A 140 9.80 2.26 12.73
N TYR A 141 8.72 1.68 12.21
CA TYR A 141 7.49 1.44 12.96
C TYR A 141 7.09 -0.05 12.91
N TYR A 142 5.83 -0.35 12.57
CA TYR A 142 5.36 -1.73 12.48
C TYR A 142 6.13 -2.47 11.36
N HIS A 143 6.45 -3.74 11.61
CA HIS A 143 7.32 -4.59 10.76
C HIS A 143 8.75 -4.07 10.59
N ASN A 144 9.21 -3.08 11.37
CA ASN A 144 10.56 -2.53 11.30
C ASN A 144 10.88 -1.81 9.97
N TYR A 145 9.87 -1.19 9.36
CA TYR A 145 10.01 -0.32 8.18
C TYR A 145 9.41 1.07 8.48
N PRO A 146 9.91 2.15 7.85
CA PRO A 146 9.19 3.40 7.73
C PRO A 146 7.76 3.18 7.24
N PHE A 147 7.60 2.54 6.07
CA PHE A 147 6.28 2.20 5.54
C PHE A 147 6.32 1.01 4.58
N PHE A 148 5.14 0.47 4.32
CA PHE A 148 4.92 -0.56 3.33
C PHE A 148 3.48 -0.49 2.84
N PHE A 149 3.17 -1.26 1.81
CA PHE A 149 1.80 -1.46 1.36
C PHE A 149 1.68 -2.79 0.61
N TRP A 150 0.46 -3.32 0.57
CA TRP A 150 0.10 -4.51 -0.19
C TRP A 150 -0.87 -4.17 -1.31
N PHE A 151 -0.75 -4.84 -2.44
CA PHE A 151 -1.73 -4.77 -3.52
C PHE A 151 -1.83 -6.13 -4.21
N ASN A 152 -2.94 -6.33 -4.92
CA ASN A 152 -3.11 -7.49 -5.80
C ASN A 152 -3.01 -7.04 -7.26
N THR A 153 -2.09 -7.65 -8.00
CA THR A 153 -1.82 -7.31 -9.42
C THR A 153 -3.05 -7.40 -10.31
N SER A 154 -3.95 -8.36 -10.07
CA SER A 154 -5.17 -8.54 -10.87
C SER A 154 -6.15 -7.38 -10.76
N LEU A 155 -6.08 -6.60 -9.67
CA LEU A 155 -6.96 -5.48 -9.38
C LEU A 155 -6.33 -4.12 -9.70
N ILE A 156 -5.14 -4.11 -10.31
CA ILE A 156 -4.54 -2.90 -10.87
C ILE A 156 -5.28 -2.49 -12.14
N GLN A 157 -5.56 -1.19 -12.24
CA GLN A 157 -6.22 -0.55 -13.37
C GLN A 157 -5.31 0.54 -13.95
N ASN A 158 -5.40 0.79 -15.26
CA ASN A 158 -4.63 1.83 -15.96
C ASN A 158 -3.12 1.77 -15.72
N ASN A 159 -2.58 0.58 -15.43
CA ASN A 159 -1.16 0.34 -15.16
C ASN A 159 -0.56 1.30 -14.11
N ARG A 160 -1.37 1.69 -13.13
CA ARG A 160 -0.99 2.64 -12.08
C ARG A 160 -1.68 2.31 -10.76
N LEU A 161 -0.97 2.52 -9.66
CA LEU A 161 -1.50 2.50 -8.30
C LEU A 161 -1.07 3.79 -7.59
N CYS A 162 -2.01 4.64 -7.19
CA CYS A 162 -1.75 5.83 -6.40
C CYS A 162 -2.28 5.61 -4.98
N LEU A 163 -1.41 5.72 -3.97
CA LEU A 163 -1.77 5.58 -2.56
C LEU A 163 -1.40 6.86 -1.82
N GLN A 164 -2.39 7.49 -1.21
CA GLN A 164 -2.20 8.66 -0.34
C GLN A 164 -1.56 8.24 0.99
N ARG A 165 -1.07 9.20 1.78
CA ARG A 165 -0.47 8.97 3.11
C ARG A 165 -1.30 8.04 3.99
N ASN A 166 -2.61 8.27 4.01
CA ASN A 166 -3.55 7.52 4.85
C ASN A 166 -3.84 6.10 4.30
N GLU A 167 -3.38 5.79 3.10
CA GLU A 167 -3.51 4.48 2.46
C GLU A 167 -2.21 3.65 2.53
N LEU A 168 -1.15 4.22 3.13
CA LEU A 168 0.15 3.59 3.33
C LEU A 168 0.25 3.06 4.77
N ASP A 169 0.71 1.82 4.92
CA ASP A 169 0.87 1.21 6.23
C ASP A 169 1.97 1.95 7.01
N ASN A 170 1.75 2.15 8.31
CA ASN A 170 2.45 3.06 9.22
C ASN A 170 2.14 4.56 9.06
N LEU A 171 1.99 5.06 7.83
CA LEU A 171 1.86 6.51 7.55
C LEU A 171 0.48 7.08 7.85
N HIS A 172 -0.53 6.22 7.90
CA HIS A 172 -1.88 6.54 8.39
C HIS A 172 -1.95 6.92 9.88
N LYS A 173 -0.88 6.73 10.66
CA LYS A 173 -0.88 7.00 12.11
C LYS A 173 -0.47 8.44 12.38
N GLU A 174 -1.28 9.18 13.14
CA GLU A 174 -1.04 10.60 13.46
C GLU A 174 0.37 10.92 13.95
N LYS A 175 0.97 10.01 14.73
CA LYS A 175 2.34 10.16 15.25
C LYS A 175 3.42 10.32 14.16
N THR A 176 3.14 9.95 12.91
CA THR A 176 4.07 10.08 11.79
C THR A 176 3.88 11.38 11.01
N TRP A 177 2.77 12.10 11.20
CA TRP A 177 2.36 13.22 10.33
C TRP A 177 3.25 14.45 10.39
N LYS A 178 4.06 14.59 11.45
CA LYS A 178 5.10 15.64 11.51
C LYS A 178 6.20 15.42 10.45
N MET A 179 6.43 14.18 10.04
CA MET A 179 7.46 13.77 9.09
C MET A 179 6.89 13.44 7.71
N TYR A 180 5.64 13.01 7.64
CA TYR A 180 4.97 12.70 6.37
C TYR A 180 3.78 13.65 6.20
N GLN A 181 3.96 14.67 5.37
CA GLN A 181 2.96 15.72 5.14
C GLN A 181 1.65 15.17 4.54
N PRO A 182 0.51 15.87 4.65
CA PRO A 182 -0.77 15.39 4.12
C PRO A 182 -0.75 15.03 2.63
N GLN A 183 0.09 15.69 1.83
CA GLN A 183 0.27 15.46 0.40
C GLN A 183 1.18 14.27 0.08
N TYR A 184 1.77 13.62 1.11
CA TYR A 184 2.63 12.47 0.90
C TYR A 184 1.83 11.37 0.21
N ALA A 185 2.34 10.91 -0.93
CA ALA A 185 1.71 9.86 -1.72
C ALA A 185 2.78 9.02 -2.40
N VAL A 186 2.43 7.78 -2.72
CA VAL A 186 3.26 6.90 -3.53
C VAL A 186 2.45 6.45 -4.73
N GLU A 187 3.00 6.73 -5.91
CA GLU A 187 2.50 6.20 -7.16
C GLU A 187 3.43 5.11 -7.69
N THR A 188 2.85 3.98 -8.07
CA THR A 188 3.54 2.88 -8.72
C THR A 188 3.04 2.77 -10.15
N TYR A 189 3.96 2.78 -11.11
CA TYR A 189 3.68 2.59 -12.53
C TYR A 189 4.13 1.19 -12.96
N PHE A 190 3.28 0.54 -13.75
CA PHE A 190 3.48 -0.82 -14.20
C PHE A 190 3.59 -0.88 -15.73
N ASP A 191 4.30 -1.89 -16.22
CA ASP A 191 4.19 -2.36 -17.60
C ASP A 191 3.54 -3.76 -17.61
N GLU A 192 2.81 -4.08 -18.67
CA GLU A 192 2.24 -5.41 -18.89
C GLU A 192 3.28 -6.33 -19.56
N LYS A 193 3.12 -7.65 -19.35
CA LYS A 193 3.96 -8.67 -19.99
C LYS A 193 3.50 -9.03 -21.39
#